data_AF-A0A7M1NZA3-F1
#
_entry.id   AF-A0A7M1NZA3-F1
#
_cell.length_a   1.000
_cell.length_b   1.000
_cell.length_c   1.000
_cell.angle_alpha   90.00
_cell.angle_beta   90.00
_cell.angle_gamma   90.00
#
_symmetry.space_group_name_H-M   'P 1'
#
loop_
_entity.id
_entity.type
_entity.pdbx_description
1 polymer ?
#
loop_
_entity_poly.entity_id
_entity_poly.type
_entity_poly.pdbx_seq_one_letter_code
_entity_poly.pdbx_strand_id
1 'polypeptide(L)'
;MTVTCKAEESLTCSCVDVGTIIDGSDCSVDIHQTYANKAEAEAALNRFIEKARKTESDPCEIKSEITETENGANLMARFTFSCQAEAMIFELANR
;
A
#
# COMPACT_ATOMS: atom_id res chain seq x y z
N MET A 1 27.07 16.78 38.63
CA MET A 1 27.81 15.72 37.93
C MET A 1 27.06 15.47 36.63
N THR A 2 27.57 16.03 35.56
CA THR A 2 26.95 16.07 34.24
C THR A 2 27.08 14.68 33.60
N VAL A 3 25.97 14.00 33.34
CA VAL A 3 25.98 12.88 32.39
C VAL A 3 25.53 13.43 31.04
N THR A 4 26.53 13.75 30.23
CA THR A 4 26.35 13.94 28.80
C THR A 4 26.38 12.55 28.18
N CYS A 5 25.28 12.15 27.56
CA CYS A 5 25.26 10.97 26.71
C CYS A 5 24.96 11.44 25.29
N LYS A 6 26.03 11.67 24.53
CA LYS A 6 26.02 11.66 23.07
C LYS A 6 25.71 10.24 22.62
N ALA A 7 24.64 10.05 21.86
CA ALA A 7 24.50 8.91 20.95
C ALA A 7 24.27 9.49 19.56
N GLU A 8 25.38 9.62 18.84
CA GLU A 8 25.44 9.95 17.41
C GLU A 8 25.00 8.71 16.60
N GLU A 9 24.40 9.00 15.46
CA GLU A 9 23.65 8.10 14.58
C GLU A 9 24.44 6.91 14.04
N SER A 10 23.73 5.78 13.85
CA SER A 10 24.11 4.76 12.88
C SER A 10 22.89 4.45 12.01
N LEU A 11 23.13 4.66 10.72
CA LEU A 11 22.25 4.56 9.57
C LEU A 11 21.82 3.12 9.26
N THR A 12 20.71 3.06 8.52
CA THR A 12 20.17 1.97 7.70
C THR A 12 19.66 0.73 8.43
N CYS A 13 18.33 0.58 8.48
CA CYS A 13 17.68 -0.50 7.74
C CYS A 13 16.15 -0.37 7.91
N SER A 14 15.46 -0.28 6.78
CA SER A 14 14.01 -0.37 6.64
C SER A 14 13.22 0.63 7.48
N CYS A 15 13.30 1.91 7.09
CA CYS A 15 12.07 2.68 7.01
C CYS A 15 11.11 1.91 6.10
N VAL A 16 10.35 0.99 6.69
CA VAL A 16 9.00 0.78 6.22
C VAL A 16 8.31 2.12 6.51
N ASP A 17 8.46 3.04 5.56
CA ASP A 17 7.61 4.20 5.45
C ASP A 17 6.22 3.64 5.12
N VAL A 18 5.55 3.09 6.14
CA VAL A 18 4.10 3.02 6.17
C VAL A 18 3.68 4.46 6.46
N GLY A 19 3.88 5.33 5.46
CA GLY A 19 3.31 6.66 5.38
C GLY A 19 1.80 6.60 5.12
N THR A 20 1.11 5.63 5.70
CA THR A 20 -0.35 5.63 5.80
C THR A 20 -0.63 5.73 7.28
N ILE A 21 -0.89 6.97 7.70
CA ILE A 21 -1.68 7.24 8.91
C ILE A 21 -2.86 6.27 8.85
N ILE A 22 -2.80 5.20 9.65
CA ILE A 22 -3.90 4.26 9.80
C ILE A 22 -4.97 5.05 10.55
N ASP A 23 -5.78 5.82 9.81
CA ASP A 23 -7.07 6.24 10.32
C ASP A 23 -7.86 4.96 10.51
N GLY A 24 -7.92 4.47 11.75
CA GLY A 24 -8.51 3.17 12.11
C GLY A 24 -10.00 3.05 11.82
N SER A 25 -10.60 4.00 11.11
CA SER A 25 -12.00 4.03 10.67
C SER A 25 -12.16 3.86 9.16
N ASP A 26 -11.08 3.89 8.38
CA ASP A 26 -11.16 3.84 6.93
C ASP A 26 -11.31 2.39 6.45
N CYS A 27 -12.42 2.08 5.77
CA CYS A 27 -12.60 0.81 5.03
C CYS A 27 -11.75 0.81 3.75
N SER A 28 -10.62 1.52 3.73
CA SER A 28 -9.79 1.74 2.57
C SER A 28 -8.40 1.11 2.73
N VAL A 29 -7.97 0.40 1.69
CA VAL A 29 -6.67 -0.28 1.62
C VAL A 29 -5.84 0.38 0.55
N ASP A 30 -4.66 0.86 0.93
CA ASP A 30 -3.75 1.60 0.08
C ASP A 30 -2.54 0.72 -0.26
N ILE A 31 -2.30 0.49 -1.54
CA ILE A 31 -1.26 -0.38 -2.08
C ILE A 31 -0.29 0.49 -2.89
N HIS A 32 0.96 0.52 -2.44
CA HIS A 32 2.06 1.21 -3.12
C HIS A 32 3.12 0.19 -3.48
N GLN A 33 3.41 0.03 -4.76
CA GLN A 33 4.41 -0.93 -5.21
C GLN A 33 5.12 -0.43 -6.47
N THR A 34 6.45 -0.49 -6.42
CA THR A 34 7.30 -0.14 -7.56
C THR A 34 7.61 -1.39 -8.37
N TYR A 35 7.40 -1.31 -9.68
CA TYR A 35 7.66 -2.36 -10.65
C TYR A 35 8.74 -1.93 -11.64
N ALA A 36 9.34 -2.88 -12.36
CA ALA A 36 10.39 -2.55 -13.33
C ALA A 36 9.84 -1.78 -14.54
N ASN A 37 8.59 -2.00 -14.91
CA ASN A 37 7.95 -1.35 -16.05
C ASN A 37 6.43 -1.23 -15.87
N LYS A 38 5.82 -0.33 -16.63
CA LYS A 38 4.37 -0.05 -16.59
C LYS A 38 3.52 -1.30 -16.76
N ALA A 39 3.88 -2.17 -17.71
CA ALA A 39 3.12 -3.39 -17.97
C ALA A 39 3.07 -4.35 -16.76
N GLU A 40 4.12 -4.40 -15.93
CA GLU A 40 4.10 -5.18 -14.68
C GLU A 40 3.20 -4.54 -13.63
N ALA A 41 3.24 -3.20 -13.51
CA ALA A 41 2.34 -2.44 -12.65
C ALA A 41 0.87 -2.63 -13.03
N GLU A 42 0.56 -2.59 -14.32
CA GLU A 42 -0.80 -2.84 -14.85
C GLU A 42 -1.25 -4.28 -14.60
N ALA A 43 -0.37 -5.27 -14.80
CA ALA A 43 -0.68 -6.66 -14.53
C ALA A 43 -0.93 -6.92 -13.04
N ALA A 44 -0.14 -6.30 -12.16
CA ALA A 44 -0.32 -6.39 -10.72
C ALA A 44 -1.60 -5.67 -10.25
N LEU A 45 -1.86 -4.48 -10.78
CA LEU A 45 -3.11 -3.76 -10.54
C LEU A 45 -4.33 -4.63 -10.89
N ASN A 46 -4.32 -5.27 -12.06
CA ASN A 46 -5.42 -6.12 -12.47
C ASN A 46 -5.62 -7.31 -11.50
N ARG A 47 -4.52 -7.91 -11.02
CA ARG A 47 -4.57 -8.94 -9.97
C ARG A 47 -5.16 -8.43 -8.66
N PHE A 48 -4.82 -7.22 -8.24
CA PHE A 48 -5.39 -6.61 -7.03
C PHE A 48 -6.88 -6.33 -7.21
N ILE A 49 -7.29 -5.82 -8.38
CA ILE A 49 -8.70 -5.63 -8.74
C ILE A 49 -9.44 -6.97 -8.69
N GLU A 50 -8.93 -8.01 -9.34
CA GLU A 50 -9.57 -9.34 -9.31
C GLU A 50 -9.70 -9.91 -7.90
N LYS A 51 -8.69 -9.73 -7.05
CA LYS A 51 -8.76 -10.12 -5.63
C LYS A 51 -9.82 -9.30 -4.89
N ALA A 52 -9.86 -7.99 -5.09
CA ALA A 52 -10.83 -7.11 -4.46
C ALA A 52 -12.25 -7.51 -4.87
N ARG A 53 -12.48 -7.75 -6.16
CA ARG A 53 -13.76 -8.23 -6.71
C ARG A 53 -14.19 -9.61 -6.18
N LYS A 54 -13.25 -10.45 -5.74
CA LYS A 54 -13.55 -11.74 -5.11
C LYS A 54 -13.87 -11.62 -3.63
N THR A 55 -13.30 -10.63 -2.96
CA THR A 55 -13.51 -10.36 -1.53
C THR A 55 -14.73 -9.49 -1.28
N GLU A 56 -15.02 -8.55 -2.19
CA GLU A 56 -16.14 -7.63 -2.06
C GLU A 56 -17.47 -8.36 -2.23
N SER A 57 -18.42 -8.04 -1.36
CA SER A 57 -19.84 -8.40 -1.51
C SER A 57 -20.62 -7.27 -2.17
N ASP A 58 -20.20 -6.03 -1.94
CA ASP A 58 -20.73 -4.82 -2.55
C ASP A 58 -19.64 -4.15 -3.41
N PRO A 59 -20.00 -3.37 -4.45
CA PRO A 59 -19.01 -2.76 -5.33
C PRO A 59 -18.10 -1.80 -4.55
N CYS A 60 -16.83 -2.17 -4.37
CA CYS A 60 -15.82 -1.31 -3.77
C CYS A 60 -15.34 -0.25 -4.77
N GLU A 61 -14.99 0.93 -4.25
CA GLU A 61 -14.41 2.01 -5.04
C GLU A 61 -12.91 1.74 -5.21
N ILE A 62 -12.47 1.65 -6.47
CA ILE A 62 -11.08 1.37 -6.81
C ILE A 62 -10.49 2.59 -7.49
N LYS A 63 -9.45 3.16 -6.90
CA LYS A 63 -8.68 4.27 -7.44
C LYS A 63 -7.25 3.81 -7.67
N SER A 64 -6.80 3.81 -8.92
CA SER A 64 -5.45 3.36 -9.26
C SER A 64 -4.74 4.37 -10.14
N GLU A 65 -3.48 4.63 -9.83
CA GLU A 65 -2.59 5.53 -10.53
C GLU A 65 -1.26 4.81 -10.78
N ILE A 66 -0.79 4.85 -12.03
CA ILE A 66 0.50 4.28 -12.43
C ILE A 66 1.36 5.41 -12.95
N THR A 67 2.46 5.67 -12.26
CA THR A 67 3.40 6.74 -12.61
C THR A 67 4.70 6.13 -13.10
N GLU A 68 5.04 6.38 -14.36
CA GLU A 68 6.31 5.97 -14.94
C GLU A 68 7.43 6.90 -14.44
N THR A 69 8.49 6.32 -13.89
CA THR A 69 9.64 7.00 -13.30
C THR A 69 10.93 6.46 -13.92
N GLU A 70 12.06 7.14 -13.69
CA GLU A 70 13.37 6.67 -14.17
C GLU A 70 13.78 5.30 -13.59
N ASN A 71 13.19 4.90 -12.45
CA ASN A 71 13.47 3.63 -11.76
C ASN A 71 12.47 2.51 -12.11
N GLY A 72 11.55 2.75 -13.06
CA GLY A 72 10.48 1.82 -13.43
C GLY A 72 9.09 2.46 -13.29
N ALA A 73 8.07 1.71 -12.91
CA ALA A 73 6.71 2.24 -12.73
C ALA A 73 6.25 2.11 -11.28
N ASN A 74 5.79 3.20 -10.69
CA ASN A 74 5.17 3.21 -9.38
C ASN A 74 3.66 3.01 -9.51
N LEU A 75 3.12 1.97 -8.89
CA LEU A 75 1.68 1.72 -8.78
C LEU A 75 1.20 2.22 -7.42
N MET A 76 0.25 3.14 -7.44
CA MET A 76 -0.57 3.52 -6.30
C MET A 76 -2.00 3.05 -6.54
N ALA A 77 -2.54 2.20 -5.69
CA ALA A 77 -3.91 1.75 -5.77
C ALA A 77 -4.60 1.83 -4.41
N ARG A 78 -5.78 2.42 -4.36
CA ARG A 78 -6.64 2.55 -3.19
C ARG A 78 -7.96 1.83 -3.43
N PHE A 79 -8.29 0.92 -2.54
CA PHE A 79 -9.51 0.12 -2.58
C PHE A 79 -10.36 0.49 -1.37
N THR A 80 -11.49 1.16 -1.58
CA THR A 80 -12.42 1.53 -0.51
C THR A 80 -13.61 0.58 -0.54
N PHE A 81 -13.64 -0.32 0.43
CA PHE A 81 -14.69 -1.30 0.62
C PHE A 81 -15.88 -0.72 1.40
N SER A 82 -17.03 -1.36 1.27
CA SER A 82 -18.25 -0.99 1.99
C SER A 82 -18.20 -1.43 3.46
N CYS A 83 -17.46 -2.49 3.79
CA CYS A 83 -17.24 -2.96 5.15
C CYS A 83 -15.75 -3.11 5.52
N GLN A 84 -15.43 -2.84 6.78
CA GLN A 84 -14.09 -3.00 7.34
C GLN A 84 -13.58 -4.45 7.28
N ALA A 85 -14.49 -5.43 7.41
CA ALA A 85 -14.14 -6.84 7.30
C ALA A 85 -13.57 -7.18 5.90
N GLU A 86 -14.14 -6.62 4.83
CA GLU A 86 -13.68 -6.84 3.46
C GLU A 86 -12.30 -6.22 3.26
N ALA A 87 -12.10 -4.99 3.75
CA ALA A 87 -10.80 -4.32 3.75
C ALA A 87 -9.74 -5.16 4.48
N MET A 88 -10.04 -5.67 5.67
CA MET A 88 -9.13 -6.56 6.42
C MET A 88 -8.83 -7.87 5.68
N ILE A 89 -9.84 -8.52 5.10
CA ILE A 89 -9.63 -9.76 4.33
C ILE A 89 -8.76 -9.50 3.10
N PHE A 90 -9.00 -8.40 2.40
CA PHE A 90 -8.25 -8.01 1.22
C PHE A 90 -6.79 -7.65 1.56
N GLU A 91 -6.58 -6.89 2.64
CA GLU A 91 -5.24 -6.57 3.15
C GLU A 91 -4.46 -7.84 3.51
N LEU A 92 -5.09 -8.77 4.24
CA LEU A 92 -4.48 -10.06 4.59
C LEU A 92 -4.17 -10.93 3.35
N ALA A 93 -4.99 -10.86 2.30
CA ALA A 93 -4.76 -11.56 1.04
C ALA A 93 -3.66 -10.92 0.17
N ASN A 94 -3.18 -9.74 0.55
CA ASN A 94 -2.14 -8.99 -0.13
C ASN A 94 -0.85 -8.79 0.68
N ARG A 95 -0.80 -9.43 1.87
CA ARG A 95 0.35 -9.41 2.77
C ARG A 95 1.37 -10.50 2.44
#